data_AF-A0A938AZV5-F1
#
_entry.id   AF-A0A938AZV5-F1
#
_cell.length_a   1.000
_cell.length_b   1.000
_cell.length_c   1.000
_cell.angle_alpha   90.00
_cell.angle_beta   90.00
_cell.angle_gamma   90.00
#
_symmetry.space_group_name_H-M   'P 1'
#
loop_
_entity.id
_entity.type
_entity.pdbx_description
1 polymer ?
#
loop_
_entity_poly.entity_id
_entity_poly.type
_entity_poly.pdbx_seq_one_letter_code
_entity_poly.pdbx_strand_id
1 'polypeptide(L)'
;MNIRFFMRHPGWICLDIDGTITADPFSIPDTVVKYFTSLYTLGWRFCFITGRTLSFACKVLDKITFPFYISVQNGADILQMPEKKLIRQSYLSSDVLAHLDVIYKDLPEDYIVYSGWERGDYCYYRPSRSSAQMNTYFSFLMTLSGTPWVALDDFSSLARETFSLIKCLGSLQMMKYVETKLKEIDGIHVTMIKDPTSPCEGYIILITDKSASKGNAMAFLKSSEKNAHLYIAAGDDMNDISLLKEADIAIAMGDAPESLQKIAHIIAKPATELGIIDALNTAIHNRNK
;
A
#
# COMPACT_ATOMS: atom_id res chain seq x y z
N MET A 1 -6.19 8.01 -46.89
CA MET A 1 -6.31 8.98 -45.77
C MET A 1 -6.46 8.18 -44.49
N ASN A 2 -5.35 7.79 -43.86
CA ASN A 2 -5.34 6.94 -42.66
C ASN A 2 -4.60 7.69 -41.55
N ILE A 3 -5.28 8.61 -40.88
CA ILE A 3 -4.78 9.18 -39.64
C ILE A 3 -5.15 8.18 -38.55
N ARG A 4 -4.23 7.27 -38.24
CA ARG A 4 -4.23 6.59 -36.95
C ARG A 4 -4.07 7.68 -35.89
N PHE A 5 -5.18 8.11 -35.28
CA PHE A 5 -5.13 8.79 -33.99
C PHE A 5 -4.42 7.80 -33.04
N PHE A 6 -3.13 8.01 -32.79
CA PHE A 6 -2.52 7.48 -31.58
C PHE A 6 -3.35 8.04 -30.44
N MET A 7 -4.20 7.21 -29.82
CA MET A 7 -4.84 7.57 -28.56
C MET A 7 -3.71 7.75 -27.55
N ARG A 8 -3.24 8.99 -27.42
CA ARG A 8 -2.37 9.42 -26.33
C ARG A 8 -3.18 9.23 -25.06
N HIS A 9 -2.72 8.37 -24.15
CA HIS A 9 -3.38 8.18 -22.87
C HIS A 9 -3.45 9.55 -22.14
N PRO A 10 -4.62 9.94 -21.60
CA PRO A 10 -4.78 11.19 -20.86
C PRO A 10 -3.84 11.27 -19.65
N GLY A 11 -3.45 10.12 -19.09
CA GLY A 11 -2.50 10.02 -18.00
C GLY A 11 -2.68 8.73 -17.19
N TRP A 12 -2.12 8.75 -15.98
CA TRP A 12 -2.23 7.73 -14.95
C TRP A 12 -3.00 8.26 -13.75
N ILE A 13 -3.81 7.38 -13.16
CA ILE A 13 -4.51 7.57 -11.89
C ILE A 13 -3.96 6.52 -10.92
N CYS A 14 -3.20 6.98 -9.92
CA CYS A 14 -2.52 6.16 -8.93
C CYS A 14 -3.22 6.29 -7.57
N LEU A 15 -3.93 5.27 -7.12
CA LEU A 15 -4.82 5.38 -5.97
C LEU A 15 -4.37 4.44 -4.86
N ASP A 16 -4.31 4.93 -3.64
CA ASP A 16 -4.43 4.06 -2.48
C ASP A 16 -5.80 3.35 -2.44
N ILE A 17 -5.90 2.28 -1.63
CA ILE A 17 -7.11 1.48 -1.50
C ILE A 17 -7.92 1.87 -0.24
N ASP A 18 -7.34 1.60 0.93
CA ASP A 18 -8.02 1.66 2.24
C ASP A 18 -8.25 3.12 2.63
N GLY A 19 -9.49 3.53 2.95
CA GLY A 19 -9.76 4.94 3.29
C GLY A 19 -9.77 5.90 2.09
N THR A 20 -9.31 5.45 0.91
CA THR A 20 -9.27 6.23 -0.33
C THR A 20 -10.39 5.87 -1.31
N ILE A 21 -10.34 4.67 -1.92
CA ILE A 21 -11.36 4.25 -2.90
C ILE A 21 -12.50 3.48 -2.23
N THR A 22 -12.31 3.05 -0.99
CA THR A 22 -13.31 2.35 -0.19
C THR A 22 -13.09 2.55 1.30
N ALA A 23 -14.18 2.60 2.06
CA ALA A 23 -14.15 2.50 3.52
C ALA A 23 -14.42 1.05 4.01
N ASP A 24 -14.81 0.16 3.10
CA ASP A 24 -15.00 -1.27 3.39
C ASP A 24 -13.72 -2.04 3.03
N PRO A 25 -13.07 -2.71 4.00
CA PRO A 25 -11.84 -3.43 3.73
C PRO A 25 -12.01 -4.64 2.79
N PHE A 26 -13.23 -5.05 2.42
CA PHE A 26 -13.47 -6.23 1.58
C PHE A 26 -14.01 -5.93 0.19
N SER A 27 -14.54 -4.74 -0.07
CA SER A 27 -15.14 -4.44 -1.36
C SER A 27 -15.01 -2.99 -1.76
N ILE A 28 -15.12 -2.73 -3.06
CA ILE A 28 -15.28 -1.38 -3.60
C ILE A 28 -16.76 -1.14 -3.93
N PRO A 29 -17.31 0.06 -3.62
CA PRO A 29 -18.66 0.43 -4.02
C PRO A 29 -18.85 0.35 -5.54
N ASP A 30 -19.98 -0.20 -5.99
CA ASP A 30 -20.26 -0.38 -7.44
C ASP A 30 -20.24 0.94 -8.21
N THR A 31 -20.62 2.04 -7.56
CA THR A 31 -20.58 3.39 -8.14
C THR A 31 -19.14 3.82 -8.46
N VAL A 32 -18.18 3.52 -7.57
CA VAL A 32 -16.76 3.82 -7.78
C VAL A 32 -16.20 2.96 -8.92
N VAL A 33 -16.55 1.66 -8.94
CA VAL A 33 -16.15 0.73 -10.03
C VAL A 33 -16.66 1.22 -11.40
N LYS A 34 -17.93 1.61 -11.48
CA LYS A 34 -18.53 2.15 -12.71
C LYS A 34 -17.81 3.42 -13.18
N TYR A 35 -17.47 4.31 -12.25
CA TYR A 35 -16.75 5.54 -12.55
C TYR A 35 -15.31 5.27 -13.01
N PHE A 36 -14.57 4.37 -12.36
CA PHE A 36 -13.22 4.00 -12.82
C PHE A 36 -13.26 3.33 -14.19
N THR A 37 -14.27 2.49 -14.44
CA THR A 37 -14.48 1.88 -15.75
C THR A 37 -14.71 2.94 -16.83
N SER A 38 -15.51 3.97 -16.57
CA SER A 38 -15.72 5.04 -17.55
C SER A 38 -14.42 5.82 -17.82
N LEU A 39 -13.64 6.16 -16.79
CA LEU A 39 -12.33 6.81 -16.97
C LEU A 39 -11.37 5.92 -17.76
N TYR A 40 -11.34 4.62 -17.51
CA TYR A 40 -10.55 3.67 -18.28
C TYR A 40 -10.95 3.67 -19.76
N THR A 41 -12.26 3.68 -20.08
CA THR A 41 -12.73 3.76 -21.48
C THR A 41 -12.35 5.08 -22.18
N LEU A 42 -12.16 6.15 -21.41
CA LEU A 42 -11.62 7.43 -21.90
C LEU A 42 -10.09 7.43 -22.07
N GLY A 43 -9.44 6.30 -21.78
CA GLY A 43 -8.02 6.06 -22.01
C GLY A 43 -7.13 6.18 -20.77
N TRP A 44 -7.68 6.53 -19.60
CA TRP A 44 -6.91 6.62 -18.36
C TRP A 44 -6.36 5.27 -17.94
N ARG A 45 -5.12 5.25 -17.45
CA ARG A 45 -4.48 4.07 -16.89
C ARG A 45 -4.56 4.12 -15.37
N PHE A 46 -4.69 2.96 -14.74
CA PHE A 46 -4.85 2.85 -13.29
C PHE A 46 -3.66 2.10 -12.68
N CYS A 47 -3.20 2.61 -11.54
CA CYS A 47 -2.36 1.87 -10.61
C CYS A 47 -2.99 1.93 -9.22
N PHE A 48 -3.24 0.78 -8.59
CA PHE A 48 -3.67 0.72 -7.19
C PHE A 48 -2.45 0.43 -6.31
N ILE A 49 -2.21 1.21 -5.27
CA ILE A 49 -0.98 1.15 -4.47
C ILE A 49 -1.33 0.99 -2.99
N THR A 50 -1.03 -0.16 -2.39
CA THR A 50 -1.55 -0.52 -1.05
C THR A 50 -0.49 -1.18 -0.17
N GLY A 51 -0.69 -1.10 1.16
CA GLY A 51 0.06 -1.87 2.16
C GLY A 51 -0.38 -3.33 2.31
N ARG A 52 -1.46 -3.74 1.63
CA ARG A 52 -1.97 -5.11 1.63
C ARG A 52 -1.06 -6.09 0.90
N THR A 53 -1.22 -7.37 1.19
CA THR A 53 -0.70 -8.48 0.36
C THR A 53 -1.45 -8.55 -0.98
N LEU A 54 -0.89 -9.22 -1.98
CA LEU A 54 -1.58 -9.36 -3.27
C LEU A 54 -2.89 -10.12 -3.12
N SER A 55 -2.88 -11.23 -2.36
CA SER A 55 -4.07 -12.05 -2.14
C SER A 55 -5.22 -11.24 -1.54
N PHE A 56 -4.93 -10.34 -0.59
CA PHE A 56 -5.95 -9.50 0.02
C PHE A 56 -6.41 -8.36 -0.91
N ALA A 57 -5.47 -7.71 -1.61
CA ALA A 57 -5.83 -6.64 -2.53
C ALA A 57 -6.69 -7.12 -3.71
N CYS A 58 -6.43 -8.33 -4.23
CA CYS A 58 -7.24 -8.95 -5.26
C CYS A 58 -8.69 -9.22 -4.83
N LYS A 59 -8.95 -9.48 -3.54
CA LYS A 59 -10.33 -9.63 -3.05
C LYS A 59 -11.12 -8.33 -3.16
N VAL A 60 -10.49 -7.21 -2.80
CA VAL A 60 -11.14 -5.88 -2.84
C VAL A 60 -11.35 -5.37 -4.26
N LEU A 61 -10.41 -5.67 -5.17
CA LEU A 61 -10.42 -5.24 -6.56
C LEU A 61 -11.13 -6.22 -7.50
N ASP A 62 -11.82 -7.23 -6.98
CA ASP A 62 -12.44 -8.31 -7.77
C ASP A 62 -13.45 -7.81 -8.81
N LYS A 63 -14.15 -6.72 -8.50
CA LYS A 63 -15.12 -6.04 -9.39
C LYS A 63 -14.46 -5.23 -10.51
N ILE A 64 -13.16 -4.95 -10.45
CA ILE A 64 -12.45 -4.21 -11.50
C ILE A 64 -12.09 -5.19 -12.64
N THR A 65 -12.74 -5.02 -13.79
CA THR A 65 -12.62 -5.95 -14.93
C THR A 65 -11.69 -5.46 -16.04
N PHE A 66 -11.26 -4.20 -16.01
CA PHE A 66 -10.30 -3.67 -16.97
C PHE A 66 -8.85 -3.91 -16.52
N PRO A 67 -7.85 -3.94 -17.43
CA PRO A 67 -6.45 -4.04 -17.07
C PRO A 67 -5.93 -2.85 -16.22
N PHE A 68 -5.20 -3.16 -15.16
CA PHE A 68 -4.60 -2.16 -14.26
C PHE A 68 -3.24 -2.64 -13.73
N TYR A 69 -2.49 -1.72 -13.15
CA TYR A 69 -1.30 -2.05 -12.36
C TYR A 69 -1.67 -2.09 -10.88
N ILE A 70 -1.01 -2.95 -10.13
CA ILE A 70 -1.14 -2.97 -8.68
C ILE A 70 0.23 -3.01 -8.05
N SER A 71 0.44 -2.18 -7.05
CA SER A 71 1.63 -2.14 -6.21
C SER A 71 1.24 -2.53 -4.79
N VAL A 72 1.75 -3.64 -4.29
CA VAL A 72 1.36 -4.20 -2.99
C VAL A 72 2.49 -4.10 -1.99
N GLN A 73 2.18 -4.37 -0.71
CA GLN A 73 3.14 -4.34 0.40
C GLN A 73 3.97 -3.05 0.41
N ASN A 74 3.27 -1.92 0.24
CA ASN A 74 3.81 -0.57 0.28
C ASN A 74 4.88 -0.29 -0.80
N GLY A 75 4.81 -0.94 -1.96
CA GLY A 75 5.74 -0.71 -3.07
C GLY A 75 6.75 -1.82 -3.32
N ALA A 76 6.66 -2.94 -2.59
CA ALA A 76 7.60 -4.04 -2.70
C ALA A 76 7.43 -4.83 -4.01
N ASP A 77 6.18 -5.11 -4.39
CA ASP A 77 5.84 -5.78 -5.65
C ASP A 77 4.96 -4.87 -6.50
N ILE A 78 5.29 -4.75 -7.79
CA ILE A 78 4.45 -4.10 -8.81
C ILE A 78 4.08 -5.15 -9.85
N LEU A 79 2.78 -5.35 -10.08
CA LEU A 79 2.25 -6.32 -11.02
C LEU A 79 1.30 -5.67 -12.01
N GLN A 80 1.22 -6.25 -13.20
CA GLN A 80 0.19 -5.97 -14.18
C GLN A 80 -0.93 -7.02 -14.07
N MET A 81 -2.17 -6.54 -13.98
CA MET A 81 -3.40 -7.32 -13.84
C MET A 81 -4.22 -7.23 -15.14
N PRO A 82 -4.97 -8.29 -15.52
CA PRO A 82 -5.27 -9.50 -14.73
C PRO A 82 -4.22 -10.62 -14.82
N GLU A 83 -3.19 -10.49 -15.65
CA GLU A 83 -2.22 -11.57 -15.93
C GLU A 83 -1.32 -11.92 -14.73
N LYS A 84 -1.34 -11.13 -13.66
CA LYS A 84 -0.44 -11.22 -12.50
C LYS A 84 1.03 -11.23 -12.92
N LYS A 85 1.36 -10.47 -13.97
CA LYS A 85 2.71 -10.36 -14.48
C LYS A 85 3.51 -9.46 -13.55
N LEU A 86 4.53 -10.01 -12.88
CA LEU A 86 5.46 -9.21 -12.09
C LEU A 86 6.24 -8.26 -12.99
N ILE A 87 6.25 -6.97 -12.62
CA ILE A 87 6.93 -5.90 -13.34
C ILE A 87 8.17 -5.45 -12.57
N ARG A 88 8.07 -5.37 -11.23
CA ARG A 88 9.18 -4.97 -10.37
C ARG A 88 9.04 -5.60 -8.99
N GLN A 89 10.18 -5.96 -8.42
CA GLN A 89 10.33 -6.45 -7.06
C GLN A 89 11.45 -5.67 -6.34
N SER A 90 11.19 -5.27 -5.10
CA SER A 90 12.12 -4.54 -4.22
C SER A 90 12.01 -5.10 -2.81
N TYR A 91 12.85 -6.10 -2.48
CA TYR A 91 12.78 -6.84 -1.21
C TYR A 91 13.94 -6.52 -0.27
N LEU A 92 13.63 -6.60 1.02
CA LEU A 92 14.54 -6.49 2.15
C LEU A 92 15.46 -7.71 2.24
N SER A 93 16.72 -7.49 2.62
CA SER A 93 17.60 -8.55 3.11
C SER A 93 17.14 -9.05 4.49
N SER A 94 17.38 -10.32 4.78
CA SER A 94 17.17 -10.92 6.10
C SER A 94 18.01 -10.32 7.23
N ASP A 95 19.04 -9.54 6.91
CA ASP A 95 19.89 -8.85 7.90
C ASP A 95 19.08 -7.95 8.85
N VAL A 96 17.95 -7.41 8.38
CA VAL A 96 17.05 -6.58 9.21
C VAL A 96 16.43 -7.38 10.36
N LEU A 97 16.23 -8.69 10.21
CA LEU A 97 15.60 -9.53 11.23
C LEU A 97 16.48 -9.63 12.49
N ALA A 98 17.80 -9.70 12.32
CA ALA A 98 18.72 -9.75 13.45
C ALA A 98 18.68 -8.45 14.28
N HIS A 99 18.57 -7.29 13.61
CA HIS A 99 18.42 -6.00 14.27
C HIS A 99 17.07 -5.91 15.01
N LEU A 100 16.00 -6.34 14.36
CA LEU A 100 14.67 -6.38 14.98
C LEU A 100 14.64 -7.31 16.18
N ASP A 101 15.26 -8.48 16.13
CA ASP A 101 15.34 -9.41 17.26
C ASP A 101 16.04 -8.80 18.49
N VAL A 102 17.02 -7.93 18.28
CA VAL A 102 17.65 -7.14 19.35
C VAL A 102 16.68 -6.09 19.89
N ILE A 103 16.02 -5.32 19.03
CA ILE A 103 15.04 -4.28 19.42
C ILE A 103 13.88 -4.89 20.22
N TYR A 104 13.41 -6.05 19.80
CA TYR A 104 12.23 -6.75 20.32
C TYR A 104 12.53 -7.71 21.47
N LYS A 105 13.79 -7.77 21.95
CA LYS A 105 14.17 -8.70 23.02
C LYS A 105 13.38 -8.49 24.31
N ASP A 106 13.16 -7.23 24.69
CA ASP A 106 12.53 -6.82 25.95
C ASP A 106 11.15 -6.17 25.72
N LEU A 107 10.59 -6.29 24.52
CA LEU A 107 9.26 -5.77 24.17
C LEU A 107 8.18 -6.84 24.38
N PRO A 108 6.95 -6.45 24.76
CA PRO A 108 5.88 -7.39 25.10
C PRO A 108 5.22 -8.05 23.88
N GLU A 109 5.42 -7.51 22.68
CA GLU A 109 4.85 -8.00 21.43
C GLU A 109 5.96 -8.22 20.41
N ASP A 110 5.70 -9.06 19.40
CA ASP A 110 6.63 -9.34 18.30
C ASP A 110 6.24 -8.65 16.99
N TYR A 111 7.09 -8.78 15.97
CA TYR A 111 6.82 -8.38 14.60
C TYR A 111 6.49 -9.58 13.70
N ILE A 112 5.89 -9.30 12.54
CA ILE A 112 5.53 -10.31 11.52
C ILE A 112 6.21 -10.00 10.18
N VAL A 113 6.51 -11.04 9.41
CA VAL A 113 7.31 -10.96 8.18
C VAL A 113 6.51 -11.49 7.00
N TYR A 114 6.42 -10.70 5.91
CA TYR A 114 5.76 -11.12 4.68
C TYR A 114 6.77 -11.53 3.61
N SER A 115 6.57 -12.70 2.99
CA SER A 115 7.49 -13.25 1.99
C SER A 115 7.45 -12.51 0.65
N GLY A 116 6.30 -11.93 0.30
CA GLY A 116 6.05 -11.36 -1.03
C GLY A 116 5.51 -12.38 -2.04
N TRP A 117 5.01 -11.87 -3.17
CA TRP A 117 4.16 -12.61 -4.10
C TRP A 117 4.84 -13.85 -4.71
N GLU A 118 6.02 -13.70 -5.32
CA GLU A 118 6.72 -14.84 -5.97
C GLU A 118 7.21 -15.89 -4.97
N ARG A 119 7.21 -15.56 -3.68
CA ARG A 119 7.59 -16.45 -2.58
C ARG A 119 6.40 -17.12 -1.90
N GLY A 120 5.22 -17.05 -2.50
CA GLY A 120 4.00 -17.70 -2.00
C GLY A 120 3.11 -16.82 -1.13
N ASP A 121 3.44 -15.52 -1.01
CA ASP A 121 2.66 -14.52 -0.27
C ASP A 121 2.38 -14.94 1.19
N TYR A 122 3.35 -15.59 1.85
CA TYR A 122 3.26 -16.05 3.23
C TYR A 122 3.43 -14.90 4.25
N CYS A 123 2.80 -15.06 5.41
CA CYS A 123 3.07 -14.28 6.62
C CYS A 123 3.70 -15.19 7.70
N TYR A 124 4.92 -14.90 8.12
CA TYR A 124 5.61 -15.59 9.21
C TYR A 124 5.46 -14.81 10.51
N TYR A 125 5.19 -15.54 11.60
CA TYR A 125 5.03 -14.95 12.94
C TYR A 125 5.49 -15.94 14.03
N ARG A 126 5.80 -15.43 15.22
CA ARG A 126 6.24 -16.24 16.38
C ARG A 126 5.23 -16.14 17.52
N PRO A 127 4.26 -17.06 17.61
CA PRO A 127 3.20 -16.99 18.63
C PRO A 127 3.74 -16.94 20.06
N SER A 128 4.83 -17.64 20.33
CA SER A 128 5.49 -17.71 21.65
C SER A 128 6.11 -16.40 22.12
N ARG A 129 6.32 -15.43 21.20
CA ARG A 129 6.87 -14.10 21.47
C ARG A 129 5.83 -12.98 21.47
N SER A 130 4.55 -13.34 21.33
CA SER A 130 3.44 -12.38 21.28
C SER A 130 2.47 -12.64 22.43
N SER A 131 1.78 -11.59 22.90
CA SER A 131 0.76 -11.75 23.93
C SER A 131 -0.44 -12.57 23.43
N ALA A 132 -1.27 -13.07 24.36
CA ALA A 132 -2.51 -13.77 24.00
C ALA A 132 -3.47 -12.87 23.20
N GLN A 133 -3.50 -11.58 23.54
CA GLN A 133 -4.27 -10.56 22.86
C GLN A 133 -3.78 -10.38 21.42
N MET A 134 -2.46 -10.27 21.23
CA MET A 134 -1.87 -10.13 19.90
C MET A 134 -2.07 -11.40 19.05
N ASN A 135 -1.93 -12.58 19.64
CA ASN A 135 -2.21 -13.85 18.93
C ASN A 135 -3.70 -13.97 18.51
N THR A 136 -4.62 -13.46 19.34
CA THR A 136 -6.05 -13.36 18.97
C THR A 136 -6.22 -12.40 17.80
N TYR A 137 -5.50 -11.28 17.80
CA TYR A 137 -5.53 -10.32 16.71
C TYR A 137 -4.95 -10.89 15.41
N PHE A 138 -3.84 -11.64 15.46
CA PHE A 138 -3.31 -12.35 14.29
C PHE A 138 -4.32 -13.35 13.73
N SER A 139 -5.02 -14.08 14.61
CA SER A 139 -6.09 -14.99 14.19
C SER A 139 -7.21 -14.24 13.44
N PHE A 140 -7.57 -13.03 13.88
CA PHE A 140 -8.49 -12.17 13.15
C PHE A 140 -7.92 -11.74 11.78
N LEU A 141 -6.67 -11.26 11.70
CA LEU A 141 -6.04 -10.87 10.44
C LEU A 141 -5.95 -12.02 9.40
N MET A 142 -5.75 -13.25 9.87
CA MET A 142 -5.78 -14.46 9.04
C MET A 142 -7.11 -14.62 8.31
N THR A 143 -8.24 -14.29 8.98
CA THR A 143 -9.57 -14.38 8.37
C THR A 143 -9.81 -13.34 7.27
N LEU A 144 -9.15 -12.18 7.33
CA LEU A 144 -9.36 -11.10 6.37
C LEU A 144 -8.55 -11.33 5.07
N SER A 145 -7.25 -11.58 5.23
CA SER A 145 -6.29 -11.45 4.13
C SER A 145 -6.33 -12.60 3.13
N GLY A 146 -6.66 -13.83 3.57
CA GLY A 146 -6.50 -15.04 2.74
C GLY A 146 -5.04 -15.40 2.44
N THR A 147 -4.09 -14.62 2.95
CA THR A 147 -2.65 -14.89 2.95
C THR A 147 -2.39 -16.10 3.83
N PRO A 148 -1.57 -17.08 3.42
CA PRO A 148 -1.18 -18.20 4.27
C PRO A 148 -0.25 -17.76 5.40
N TRP A 149 -0.57 -18.11 6.64
CA TRP A 149 0.27 -17.81 7.81
C TRP A 149 1.04 -19.04 8.26
N VAL A 150 2.29 -18.82 8.66
CA VAL A 150 3.21 -19.87 9.12
C VAL A 150 3.76 -19.47 10.48
N ALA A 151 3.39 -20.25 11.51
CA ALA A 151 3.95 -20.09 12.85
C ALA A 151 5.36 -20.70 12.88
N LEU A 152 6.30 -19.96 13.46
CA LEU A 152 7.69 -20.40 13.66
C LEU A 152 8.10 -20.17 15.12
N ASP A 153 9.04 -20.97 15.61
CA ASP A 153 9.66 -20.74 16.93
C ASP A 153 10.69 -19.60 16.86
N ASP A 154 11.43 -19.52 15.76
CA ASP A 154 12.38 -18.47 15.43
C ASP A 154 12.46 -18.24 13.91
N PHE A 155 13.18 -17.19 13.49
CA PHE A 155 13.35 -16.85 12.07
C PHE A 155 14.69 -17.35 11.48
N SER A 156 15.36 -18.31 12.11
CA SER A 156 16.62 -18.88 11.59
C SER A 156 16.44 -19.54 10.22
N SER A 157 15.28 -20.17 9.99
CA SER A 157 14.90 -20.74 8.69
C SER A 157 14.76 -19.68 7.58
N LEU A 158 14.63 -18.41 7.95
CA LEU A 158 14.48 -17.27 7.05
C LEU A 158 15.81 -16.52 6.84
N ALA A 159 16.92 -16.95 7.45
CA ALA A 159 18.16 -16.18 7.52
C ALA A 159 18.84 -15.87 6.16
N ARG A 160 18.42 -16.51 5.07
CA ARG A 160 18.95 -16.27 3.71
C ARG A 160 17.87 -15.84 2.71
N GLU A 161 16.68 -15.57 3.21
CA GLU A 161 15.55 -15.15 2.39
C GLU A 161 15.50 -13.63 2.27
N THR A 162 14.68 -13.16 1.33
CA THR A 162 14.37 -11.74 1.17
C THR A 162 12.88 -11.52 1.31
N PHE A 163 12.46 -10.41 1.90
CA PHE A 163 11.07 -10.17 2.28
C PHE A 163 10.53 -8.92 1.63
N SER A 164 9.23 -8.91 1.33
CA SER A 164 8.58 -7.74 0.78
C SER A 164 8.30 -6.67 1.83
N LEU A 165 7.92 -7.11 3.04
CA LEU A 165 7.45 -6.21 4.10
C LEU A 165 7.60 -6.88 5.45
N ILE A 166 8.04 -6.11 6.45
CA ILE A 166 7.91 -6.46 7.86
C ILE A 166 6.91 -5.51 8.49
N LYS A 167 5.97 -6.05 9.28
CA LYS A 167 5.02 -5.26 10.06
C LYS A 167 5.33 -5.40 11.54
N CYS A 168 5.54 -4.26 12.17
CA CYS A 168 5.64 -4.11 13.61
C CYS A 168 4.28 -3.59 14.11
N LEU A 169 3.69 -4.23 15.12
CA LEU A 169 2.36 -3.88 15.63
C LEU A 169 2.45 -3.58 17.13
N GLY A 170 1.72 -2.57 17.60
CA GLY A 170 1.64 -2.27 19.02
C GLY A 170 1.03 -0.91 19.33
N SER A 171 1.21 -0.46 20.57
CA SER A 171 0.76 0.87 21.01
C SER A 171 1.60 1.99 20.38
N LEU A 172 1.07 3.22 20.33
CA LEU A 172 1.81 4.38 19.83
C LEU A 172 3.16 4.58 20.53
N GLN A 173 3.20 4.35 21.85
CA GLN A 173 4.43 4.50 22.63
C GLN A 173 5.49 3.46 22.21
N MET A 174 5.07 2.21 22.05
CA MET A 174 5.96 1.13 21.58
C MET A 174 6.42 1.38 20.15
N MET A 175 5.53 1.77 19.25
CA MET A 175 5.89 2.05 17.87
C MET A 175 6.84 3.25 17.75
N LYS A 176 6.64 4.34 18.51
CA LYS A 176 7.62 5.44 18.55
C LYS A 176 9.01 5.01 19.04
N TYR A 177 9.07 4.09 20.00
CA TYR A 177 10.33 3.51 20.46
C TYR A 177 10.99 2.69 19.34
N VAL A 178 10.25 1.77 18.73
CA VAL A 178 10.73 0.93 17.62
C VAL A 178 11.19 1.80 16.44
N GLU A 179 10.38 2.76 15.99
CA GLU A 179 10.71 3.70 14.91
C GLU A 179 12.01 4.46 15.18
N THR A 180 12.27 4.88 16.42
CA THR A 180 13.52 5.56 16.78
C THR A 180 14.72 4.66 16.59
N LYS A 181 14.61 3.36 16.94
CA LYS A 181 15.69 2.38 16.75
C LYS A 181 15.89 2.00 15.29
N LEU A 182 14.83 1.96 14.50
CA LEU A 182 14.92 1.65 13.07
C LEU A 182 15.69 2.71 12.27
N LYS A 183 15.80 3.96 12.76
CA LYS A 183 16.60 5.01 12.11
C LYS A 183 18.10 4.69 12.06
N GLU A 184 18.57 3.77 12.88
CA GLU A 184 19.97 3.33 12.91
C GLU A 184 20.26 2.26 11.82
N ILE A 185 19.24 1.78 11.11
CA ILE A 185 19.35 0.74 10.09
C ILE A 185 19.31 1.38 8.70
N ASP A 186 20.38 1.19 7.94
CA ASP A 186 20.45 1.63 6.54
C ASP A 186 19.69 0.69 5.60
N GLY A 187 19.28 1.21 4.45
CA GLY A 187 18.70 0.38 3.38
C GLY A 187 17.21 0.08 3.53
N ILE A 188 16.55 0.55 4.60
CA ILE A 188 15.13 0.36 4.83
C ILE A 188 14.33 1.66 4.61
N HIS A 189 13.06 1.51 4.26
CA HIS A 189 12.05 2.55 4.33
C HIS A 189 11.08 2.20 5.46
N VAL A 190 10.75 3.19 6.29
CA VAL A 190 9.93 3.02 7.49
C VAL A 190 8.78 4.02 7.42
N THR A 191 7.56 3.53 7.60
CA THR A 191 6.39 4.41 7.77
C THR A 191 5.49 3.86 8.87
N MET A 192 5.06 4.75 9.77
CA MET A 192 4.07 4.45 10.79
C MET A 192 2.68 4.94 10.36
N ILE A 193 1.67 4.09 10.50
CA ILE A 193 0.26 4.39 10.25
C ILE A 193 -0.60 4.00 11.45
N LYS A 194 -1.79 4.58 11.58
CA LYS A 194 -2.79 4.05 12.51
C LYS A 194 -3.26 2.70 11.95
N ASP A 195 -3.41 1.69 12.79
CA ASP A 195 -3.87 0.39 12.33
C ASP A 195 -5.36 0.48 11.93
N PRO A 196 -5.72 0.35 10.65
CA PRO A 196 -7.11 0.49 10.21
C PRO A 196 -7.98 -0.71 10.65
N THR A 197 -7.34 -1.81 11.05
CA THR A 197 -7.98 -3.07 11.43
C THR A 197 -7.98 -3.32 12.94
N SER A 198 -7.27 -2.49 13.72
CA SER A 198 -7.16 -2.70 15.16
C SER A 198 -8.40 -2.23 15.93
N PRO A 199 -8.99 -3.07 16.79
CA PRO A 199 -10.11 -2.67 17.64
C PRO A 199 -9.68 -1.77 18.82
N CYS A 200 -8.38 -1.60 19.07
CA CYS A 200 -7.86 -0.97 20.30
C CYS A 200 -6.87 0.18 20.02
N GLU A 201 -7.11 1.02 19.00
CA GLU A 201 -6.24 2.15 18.63
C GLU A 201 -4.75 1.77 18.51
N GLY A 202 -4.47 0.66 17.82
CA GLY A 202 -3.12 0.22 17.52
C GLY A 202 -2.45 1.04 16.41
N TYR A 203 -1.13 0.91 16.33
CA TYR A 203 -0.30 1.49 15.27
C TYR A 203 0.51 0.37 14.61
N ILE A 204 0.77 0.55 13.32
CA ILE A 204 1.63 -0.34 12.53
C ILE A 204 2.81 0.46 12.01
N ILE A 205 4.01 -0.10 12.16
CA ILE A 205 5.16 0.31 11.36
C ILE A 205 5.31 -0.67 10.20
N LEU A 206 5.35 -0.12 8.99
CA LEU A 206 5.65 -0.81 7.74
C LEU A 206 7.13 -0.61 7.45
N ILE A 207 7.89 -1.70 7.42
CA ILE A 207 9.31 -1.71 7.06
C ILE A 207 9.45 -2.39 5.70
N THR A 208 9.95 -1.67 4.73
CA THR A 208 10.20 -2.14 3.37
C THR A 208 11.63 -1.81 2.94
N ASP A 209 12.08 -2.34 1.81
CA ASP A 209 13.33 -1.90 1.20
C ASP A 209 13.28 -0.39 0.93
N LYS A 210 14.41 0.32 1.02
CA LYS A 210 14.46 1.78 0.76
C LYS A 210 13.89 2.18 -0.61
N SER A 211 13.92 1.27 -1.59
CA SER A 211 13.40 1.48 -2.94
C SER A 211 11.92 1.08 -3.08
N ALA A 212 11.31 0.50 -2.05
CA ALA A 212 9.91 0.12 -1.96
C ALA A 212 9.14 1.12 -1.08
N SER A 213 8.48 2.06 -1.74
CA SER A 213 7.50 2.98 -1.15
C SER A 213 6.39 3.24 -2.17
N LYS A 214 5.23 3.75 -1.74
CA LYS A 214 4.15 4.12 -2.66
C LYS A 214 4.62 5.14 -3.71
N GLY A 215 5.40 6.15 -3.30
CA GLY A 215 6.01 7.13 -4.20
C GLY A 215 7.02 6.51 -5.18
N ASN A 216 7.89 5.60 -4.71
CA ASN A 216 8.86 4.93 -5.59
C ASN A 216 8.17 4.02 -6.62
N ALA A 217 7.03 3.43 -6.28
CA ALA A 217 6.23 2.66 -7.23
C ALA A 217 5.69 3.57 -8.35
N MET A 218 5.15 4.74 -7.99
CA MET A 218 4.69 5.73 -8.94
C MET A 218 5.83 6.30 -9.80
N ALA A 219 6.98 6.62 -9.20
CA ALA A 219 8.17 7.11 -9.92
C ALA A 219 8.69 6.08 -10.93
N PHE A 220 8.63 4.79 -10.59
CA PHE A 220 8.94 3.71 -11.53
C PHE A 220 7.95 3.65 -12.70
N LEU A 221 6.64 3.78 -12.44
CA LEU A 221 5.65 3.87 -13.52
C LEU A 221 5.89 5.11 -14.40
N LYS A 222 6.17 6.27 -13.79
CA LYS A 222 6.54 7.49 -14.50
C LYS A 222 7.72 7.32 -15.44
N SER A 223 8.79 6.67 -14.97
CA SER A 223 10.01 6.48 -15.76
C SER A 223 9.88 5.43 -16.88
N SER A 224 9.05 4.40 -16.67
CA SER A 224 8.78 3.35 -17.66
C SER A 224 7.80 3.81 -18.75
N GLU A 225 6.95 4.79 -18.47
CA GLU A 225 5.89 5.28 -19.36
C GLU A 225 6.08 6.75 -19.77
N LYS A 226 7.10 7.00 -20.59
CA LYS A 226 7.52 8.36 -21.00
C LYS A 226 6.48 9.17 -21.81
N ASN A 227 5.36 8.56 -22.20
CA ASN A 227 4.35 9.18 -23.05
C ASN A 227 3.10 9.66 -22.29
N ALA A 228 3.00 9.41 -20.99
CA ALA A 228 1.86 9.90 -20.21
C ALA A 228 1.98 11.41 -19.94
N HIS A 229 0.85 12.11 -20.02
CA HIS A 229 0.78 13.57 -19.91
C HIS A 229 0.37 14.09 -18.53
N LEU A 230 -0.07 13.20 -17.65
CA LEU A 230 -0.56 13.57 -16.33
C LEU A 230 -0.52 12.37 -15.40
N TYR A 231 -0.20 12.62 -14.15
CA TYR A 231 -0.22 11.65 -13.08
C TYR A 231 -1.00 12.21 -11.90
N ILE A 232 -2.19 11.66 -11.67
CA ILE A 232 -3.04 12.00 -10.53
C ILE A 232 -2.81 10.95 -9.45
N ALA A 233 -2.68 11.36 -8.19
CA ALA A 233 -2.67 10.42 -7.09
C ALA A 233 -3.61 10.79 -5.95
N ALA A 234 -4.14 9.80 -5.25
CA ALA A 234 -4.97 9.98 -4.08
C ALA A 234 -4.55 9.02 -2.95
N GLY A 235 -4.63 9.50 -1.71
CA GLY A 235 -4.34 8.73 -0.51
C GLY A 235 -4.92 9.35 0.76
N ASP A 236 -4.85 8.62 1.86
CA ASP A 236 -5.50 8.97 3.12
C ASP A 236 -4.58 8.96 4.35
N ASP A 237 -3.41 8.31 4.31
CA ASP A 237 -2.53 8.21 5.50
C ASP A 237 -1.06 8.57 5.21
N MET A 238 -0.21 8.46 6.22
CA MET A 238 1.19 8.87 6.21
C MET A 238 2.03 8.14 5.15
N ASN A 239 1.67 6.89 4.80
CA ASN A 239 2.34 6.15 3.73
C ASN A 239 2.04 6.69 2.33
N ASP A 240 1.04 7.55 2.18
CA ASP A 240 0.70 8.25 0.92
C ASP A 240 1.44 9.57 0.72
N ILE A 241 2.17 10.08 1.72
CA ILE A 241 2.95 11.31 1.57
C ILE A 241 3.92 11.22 0.39
N SER A 242 4.61 10.08 0.26
CA SER A 242 5.54 9.84 -0.85
C SER A 242 4.82 9.73 -2.19
N LEU A 243 3.60 9.18 -2.20
CA LEU A 243 2.76 9.04 -3.39
C LEU A 243 2.29 10.41 -3.90
N LEU A 244 1.73 11.24 -3.01
CA LEU A 244 1.22 12.56 -3.37
C LEU A 244 2.33 13.50 -3.85
N LYS A 245 3.52 13.45 -3.24
CA LYS A 245 4.67 14.27 -3.68
C LYS A 245 5.17 13.94 -5.09
N GLU A 246 4.96 12.70 -5.53
CA GLU A 246 5.31 12.26 -6.88
C GLU A 246 4.23 12.62 -7.89
N ALA A 247 3.01 13.00 -7.47
CA ALA A 247 1.90 13.29 -8.37
C ALA A 247 1.95 14.70 -8.96
N ASP A 248 1.48 14.83 -10.21
CA ASP A 248 1.24 16.14 -10.82
C ASP A 248 -0.02 16.77 -10.22
N ILE A 249 -1.02 15.95 -9.86
CA ILE A 249 -2.19 16.36 -9.06
C ILE A 249 -2.36 15.38 -7.89
N ALA A 250 -1.95 15.81 -6.71
CA ALA A 250 -2.20 15.18 -5.42
C ALA A 250 -3.62 15.45 -4.87
N ILE A 251 -4.29 14.39 -4.42
CA ILE A 251 -5.59 14.40 -3.73
C ILE A 251 -5.37 13.77 -2.34
N ALA A 252 -5.84 14.42 -1.28
CA ALA A 252 -5.92 13.82 0.05
C ALA A 252 -7.38 13.61 0.45
N MET A 253 -7.68 12.50 1.13
CA MET A 253 -9.01 12.25 1.69
C MET A 253 -9.28 13.19 2.87
N GLY A 254 -10.55 13.53 3.11
CA GLY A 254 -10.93 14.59 4.06
C GLY A 254 -10.64 14.26 5.53
N ASP A 255 -10.56 12.98 5.84
CA ASP A 255 -10.19 12.40 7.14
C ASP A 255 -8.69 12.09 7.26
N ALA A 256 -7.90 12.38 6.23
CA ALA A 256 -6.46 12.17 6.25
C ALA A 256 -5.74 13.06 7.28
N PRO A 257 -4.57 12.65 7.79
CA PRO A 257 -3.74 13.49 8.65
C PRO A 257 -3.43 14.86 8.01
N GLU A 258 -3.37 15.90 8.84
CA GLU A 258 -3.12 17.28 8.38
C GLU A 258 -1.82 17.41 7.57
N SER A 259 -0.80 16.61 7.90
CA SER A 259 0.45 16.52 7.14
C SER A 259 0.25 16.08 5.69
N LEU A 260 -0.70 15.19 5.41
CA LEU A 260 -1.04 14.75 4.07
C LEU A 260 -1.92 15.79 3.36
N GLN A 261 -2.92 16.34 4.05
CA GLN A 261 -3.80 17.37 3.47
C GLN A 261 -3.02 18.60 3.02
N LYS A 262 -2.00 19.02 3.78
CA LYS A 262 -1.13 20.17 3.46
C LYS A 262 -0.36 20.06 2.14
N ILE A 263 -0.13 18.85 1.64
CA ILE A 263 0.58 18.64 0.36
C ILE A 263 -0.36 18.34 -0.81
N ALA A 264 -1.67 18.21 -0.57
CA ALA A 264 -2.65 17.94 -1.60
C ALA A 264 -3.10 19.22 -2.32
N HIS A 265 -3.41 19.11 -3.61
CA HIS A 265 -4.04 20.18 -4.38
C HIS A 265 -5.56 20.17 -4.22
N ILE A 266 -6.12 19.00 -3.90
CA ILE A 266 -7.56 18.77 -3.72
C ILE A 266 -7.76 17.98 -2.43
N ILE A 267 -8.64 18.46 -1.57
CA ILE A 267 -9.10 17.71 -0.40
C ILE A 267 -10.47 17.11 -0.77
N ALA A 268 -10.54 15.78 -0.81
CA ALA A 268 -11.75 15.03 -1.11
C ALA A 268 -12.63 14.90 0.14
N LYS A 269 -13.89 14.50 -0.04
CA LYS A 269 -14.69 13.96 1.07
C LYS A 269 -14.13 12.58 1.49
N PRO A 270 -14.44 12.09 2.69
CA PRO A 270 -14.07 10.74 3.12
C PRO A 270 -14.56 9.65 2.16
N ALA A 271 -13.92 8.48 2.18
CA ALA A 271 -14.33 7.34 1.33
C ALA A 271 -15.76 6.86 1.59
N THR A 272 -16.27 7.03 2.82
CA THR A 272 -17.66 6.72 3.19
C THR A 272 -18.69 7.54 2.40
N GLU A 273 -18.27 8.69 1.86
CA GLU A 273 -19.09 9.59 1.03
C GLU A 273 -18.71 9.51 -0.46
N LEU A 274 -17.94 8.50 -0.87
CA LEU A 274 -17.47 8.31 -2.24
C LEU A 274 -16.66 9.51 -2.78
N GLY A 275 -15.96 10.23 -1.90
CA GLY A 275 -15.31 11.50 -2.23
C GLY A 275 -14.28 11.42 -3.36
N ILE A 276 -13.72 10.24 -3.61
CA ILE A 276 -12.78 10.02 -4.72
C ILE A 276 -13.38 10.35 -6.10
N ILE A 277 -14.69 10.16 -6.27
CA ILE A 277 -15.37 10.43 -7.56
C ILE A 277 -15.33 11.92 -7.86
N ASP A 278 -15.79 12.75 -6.92
CA ASP A 278 -15.84 14.20 -7.07
C ASP A 278 -14.43 14.81 -7.18
N ALA A 279 -13.48 14.28 -6.41
CA ALA A 279 -12.09 14.74 -6.43
C ALA A 279 -11.41 14.44 -7.78
N LEU A 280 -11.57 13.23 -8.32
CA LEU A 280 -11.06 12.89 -9.66
C LEU A 280 -11.76 13.70 -10.76
N ASN A 281 -13.08 13.91 -10.66
CA ASN A 281 -13.78 14.79 -11.59
C ASN A 281 -13.16 16.20 -11.60
N THR A 282 -12.91 16.75 -10.42
CA THR A 282 -12.28 18.07 -10.25
C THR A 282 -10.86 18.10 -10.83
N ALA A 283 -10.03 17.10 -10.50
CA ALA A 283 -8.66 16.98 -10.99
C ALA A 283 -8.58 16.92 -12.53
N ILE A 284 -9.53 16.21 -13.16
CA ILE A 284 -9.56 16.01 -14.61
C ILE A 284 -10.10 17.24 -15.34
N HIS A 285 -11.13 17.91 -14.82
CA HIS A 285 -11.83 19.00 -15.53
C HIS A 285 -11.24 20.39 -15.32
N ASN A 286 -10.50 20.63 -14.22
CA ASN A 286 -9.83 21.92 -13.99
C ASN A 286 -8.70 22.24 -14.99
N ARG A 287 -8.45 21.37 -15.98
CA ARG A 287 -7.56 21.60 -17.13
C ARG A 287 -8.16 22.43 -18.28
N ASN A 288 -9.49 22.61 -18.32
CA ASN A 288 -10.17 23.29 -19.42
C ASN A 288 -10.40 24.79 -19.17
N LYS A 289 -9.73 25.39 -18.18
CA LYS A 289 -9.78 26.83 -17.89
C LYS A 289 -8.41 27.47 -18.08
#